data_AF-A0A2G2DU14-F1
#
_entry.id   AF-A0A2G2DU14-F1
#
_cell.length_a   1.000
_cell.length_b   1.000
_cell.length_c   1.000
_cell.angle_alpha   90.00
_cell.angle_beta   90.00
_cell.angle_gamma   90.00
#
_symmetry.space_group_name_H-M   'P 1'
#
loop_
_entity.id
_entity.type
_entity.pdbx_description
1 polymer ?
#
loop_
_entity_poly.entity_id
_entity_poly.type
_entity_poly.pdbx_seq_one_letter_code
_entity_poly.pdbx_strand_id
1 'polypeptide(L)'
;MKSFFLLLFVLLTSAVNAQLIEGALIDDGRKIISKPKYIVEGMKNGWAKYDLSVDINGKVTAIKLVESNLKSTPATTIIRNHVKKFLFEPGAYYPKHHHVVVKITMIKGRVEDPQIDFD
;
A
#
# COMPACT_ATOMS: atom_id res chain seq x y z
N MET A 1 21.07 -8.59 32.98
CA MET A 1 19.61 -8.78 32.73
C MET A 1 18.96 -7.62 31.95
N LYS A 2 19.29 -6.34 32.22
CA LYS A 2 18.70 -5.19 31.51
C LYS A 2 18.99 -5.16 29.99
N SER A 3 20.17 -5.62 29.57
CA SER A 3 20.58 -5.62 28.15
C SER A 3 19.85 -6.68 27.30
N PHE A 4 19.39 -7.78 27.89
CA PHE A 4 18.63 -8.82 27.19
C PHE A 4 17.24 -8.32 26.76
N PHE A 5 16.57 -7.54 27.63
CA PHE A 5 15.28 -6.92 27.30
C PHE A 5 15.41 -5.88 26.18
N LEU A 6 16.51 -5.14 26.12
CA LEU A 6 16.78 -4.19 25.03
C LEU A 6 17.00 -4.91 23.70
N LEU A 7 17.74 -6.02 23.69
CA LEU A 7 17.97 -6.81 22.47
C LEU A 7 16.66 -7.43 21.93
N LEU A 8 15.81 -7.94 22.83
CA LEU A 8 14.48 -8.46 22.48
C LEU A 8 13.58 -7.38 21.90
N PHE A 9 13.62 -6.17 22.45
CA PHE A 9 12.84 -5.03 21.95
C PHE A 9 13.28 -4.59 20.54
N VAL A 10 14.59 -4.63 20.23
CA VAL A 10 15.11 -4.28 18.90
C VAL A 10 14.74 -5.32 17.84
N LEU A 11 14.72 -6.61 18.18
CA LEU A 11 14.33 -7.67 17.25
C LEU A 11 12.84 -7.64 16.89
N LEU A 12 11.98 -7.16 17.80
CA LEU A 12 10.54 -7.05 17.56
C LEU A 12 10.17 -5.87 16.64
N THR A 13 10.95 -4.80 16.60
CA THR A 13 10.64 -3.61 15.77
C THR A 13 11.03 -3.78 14.30
N SER A 14 11.95 -4.67 13.95
CA SER A 14 12.37 -4.90 12.56
C SER A 14 11.32 -5.53 11.65
N ALA A 15 10.20 -6.03 12.20
CA ALA A 15 9.13 -6.67 11.44
C ALA A 15 8.03 -5.70 10.96
N VAL A 16 8.06 -4.43 11.35
CA VAL A 16 6.96 -3.49 11.06
C VAL A 16 7.15 -2.84 9.69
N ASN A 17 6.49 -3.40 8.68
CA ASN A 17 6.28 -2.76 7.38
C ASN A 17 4.92 -2.05 7.38
N ALA A 18 4.77 -0.98 8.17
CA ALA A 18 3.57 -0.15 8.10
C ALA A 18 3.62 0.72 6.83
N GLN A 19 2.71 0.47 5.88
CA GLN A 19 2.68 1.14 4.57
C GLN A 19 1.39 1.90 4.26
N LEU A 20 0.40 1.79 5.16
CA LEU A 20 -0.71 2.73 5.25
C LEU A 20 -0.20 3.90 6.09
N ILE A 21 -0.13 5.08 5.48
CA ILE A 21 0.52 6.26 6.07
C ILE A 21 -0.47 7.04 6.92
N GLU A 22 -1.63 7.34 6.36
CA GLU A 22 -2.64 8.23 6.96
C GLU A 22 -3.99 8.05 6.24
N GLY A 23 -5.06 8.58 6.83
CA GLY A 23 -6.38 8.68 6.20
C GLY A 23 -7.49 8.13 7.10
N ALA A 24 -8.72 8.56 6.81
CA ALA A 24 -9.89 8.26 7.61
C ALA A 24 -10.13 6.75 7.83
N LEU A 25 -9.68 5.90 6.90
CA LEU A 25 -9.76 4.44 7.06
C LEU A 25 -8.88 3.90 8.19
N ILE A 26 -7.72 4.52 8.41
CA ILE A 26 -6.82 4.16 9.51
C ILE A 26 -7.43 4.63 10.84
N ASP A 27 -7.96 5.86 10.87
CA ASP A 27 -8.60 6.45 12.05
C ASP A 27 -9.86 5.68 12.47
N ASP A 28 -10.65 5.22 11.49
CA ASP A 28 -11.82 4.37 11.70
C ASP A 28 -11.44 2.89 11.95
N GLY A 29 -10.14 2.54 11.97
CA GLY A 29 -9.64 1.20 12.27
C GLY A 29 -9.97 0.12 11.23
N ARG A 30 -10.39 0.52 10.02
CA ARG A 30 -10.80 -0.41 8.95
C ARG A 30 -9.59 -1.12 8.37
N LYS A 31 -9.57 -2.44 8.46
CA LYS A 31 -8.44 -3.25 7.99
C LYS A 31 -8.56 -3.53 6.49
N ILE A 32 -7.41 -3.83 5.87
CA ILE A 32 -7.37 -4.39 4.53
C ILE A 32 -7.73 -5.89 4.63
N ILE A 33 -8.77 -6.32 3.92
CA ILE A 33 -9.17 -7.73 3.82
C ILE A 33 -8.33 -8.46 2.77
N SER A 34 -7.97 -7.78 1.68
CA SER A 34 -7.08 -8.35 0.66
C SER A 34 -5.69 -8.68 1.25
N LYS A 35 -4.87 -9.47 0.55
CA LYS A 35 -3.45 -9.65 0.92
C LYS A 35 -2.62 -8.55 0.24
N PRO A 36 -2.39 -7.38 0.86
CA PRO A 36 -1.70 -6.29 0.19
C PRO A 36 -0.24 -6.68 -0.03
N LYS A 37 0.18 -6.77 -1.30
CA LYS A 37 1.60 -6.75 -1.64
C LYS A 37 2.07 -5.31 -1.67
N TYR A 38 2.89 -4.99 -0.70
CA TYR A 38 3.43 -3.67 -0.44
C TYR A 38 4.72 -3.38 -1.24
N ILE A 39 5.29 -4.46 -1.77
CA ILE A 39 6.39 -4.48 -2.71
C ILE A 39 5.86 -5.07 -4.01
N VAL A 40 6.07 -4.36 -5.11
CA VAL A 40 5.69 -4.78 -6.46
C VAL A 40 6.95 -4.96 -7.27
N GLU A 41 7.04 -6.07 -8.01
CA GLU A 41 8.13 -6.29 -8.95
C GLU A 41 7.86 -5.53 -10.26
N GLY A 42 8.89 -4.90 -10.81
CA GLY A 42 8.72 -4.13 -12.02
C GLY A 42 10.04 -3.77 -12.69
N MET A 43 10.00 -2.70 -13.48
CA MET A 43 11.11 -2.35 -14.38
C MET A 43 12.24 -1.58 -13.69
N LYS A 44 11.94 -0.89 -12.59
CA LYS A 44 12.87 0.03 -11.90
C LYS A 44 12.66 -0.01 -10.40
N ASN A 45 13.71 0.32 -9.64
CA ASN A 45 13.60 0.55 -8.21
C ASN A 45 13.00 1.93 -7.95
N GLY A 46 12.04 2.02 -7.02
CA GLY A 46 11.45 3.28 -6.59
C GLY A 46 10.22 3.08 -5.72
N TRP A 47 9.48 4.14 -5.47
CA TRP A 47 8.24 4.12 -4.71
C TRP A 47 7.28 5.19 -5.20
N ALA A 48 5.99 4.97 -4.94
CA ALA A 48 4.94 5.93 -5.19
C ALA A 48 3.90 5.90 -4.05
N LYS A 49 3.38 7.06 -3.70
CA LYS A 49 2.30 7.27 -2.73
C LYS A 49 1.00 7.59 -3.46
N TYR A 50 -0.05 6.88 -3.12
CA TYR A 50 -1.38 7.09 -3.67
C TYR A 50 -2.38 7.34 -2.56
N ASP A 51 -3.24 8.32 -2.78
CA ASP A 51 -4.45 8.53 -2.00
C ASP A 51 -5.59 7.73 -2.68
N LEU A 52 -6.15 6.79 -1.93
CA LEU A 52 -7.20 5.87 -2.36
C LEU A 52 -8.52 6.28 -1.71
N SER A 53 -9.51 6.62 -2.52
CA SER A 53 -10.90 6.77 -2.05
C SER A 53 -11.58 5.41 -2.05
N VAL A 54 -12.33 5.10 -1.00
CA VAL A 54 -12.96 3.79 -0.79
C VAL A 54 -14.46 3.96 -0.56
N ASP A 55 -15.26 3.08 -1.16
CA ASP A 55 -16.70 3.07 -0.93
C ASP A 55 -17.09 2.40 0.41
N ILE A 56 -18.39 2.41 0.70
CA ILE A 56 -18.95 1.76 1.89
C ILE A 56 -18.72 0.24 1.90
N ASN A 57 -18.57 -0.39 0.73
CA ASN A 57 -18.33 -1.83 0.61
C ASN A 57 -16.84 -2.17 0.76
N GLY A 58 -15.96 -1.17 0.88
CA GLY A 58 -14.52 -1.37 1.00
C GLY A 58 -13.77 -1.46 -0.32
N LYS A 59 -14.40 -1.12 -1.45
CA LYS A 59 -13.77 -1.11 -2.78
C LYS A 59 -13.14 0.24 -3.08
N VAL A 60 -11.93 0.23 -3.63
CA VAL A 60 -11.26 1.44 -4.12
C VAL A 60 -12.01 2.00 -5.35
N THR A 61 -12.47 3.25 -5.26
CA THR A 61 -13.23 3.93 -6.31
C THR A 61 -12.42 4.96 -7.07
N ALA A 62 -11.53 5.67 -6.39
CA ALA A 62 -10.65 6.68 -7.00
C ALA A 62 -9.23 6.55 -6.49
N ILE A 63 -8.27 6.90 -7.35
CA ILE A 63 -6.83 6.78 -7.08
C ILE A 63 -6.12 8.04 -7.55
N LYS A 64 -5.53 8.78 -6.61
CA LYS A 64 -4.77 9.99 -6.88
C LYS A 64 -3.30 9.78 -6.54
N LEU A 65 -2.40 10.12 -7.46
CA LEU A 65 -0.97 10.12 -7.17
C LEU A 65 -0.65 11.33 -6.29
N VAL A 66 -0.05 11.11 -5.12
CA VAL A 66 0.37 12.17 -4.20
C VAL A 66 1.82 12.53 -4.47
N GLU A 67 2.69 11.52 -4.49
CA GLU A 67 4.13 11.71 -4.60
C GLU A 67 4.77 10.45 -5.21
N SER A 68 5.83 10.61 -5.98
CA SER A 68 6.58 9.48 -6.56
C SER A 68 8.02 9.89 -6.83
N ASN A 69 8.95 8.97 -6.60
CA ASN A 69 10.33 9.11 -7.08
C ASN A 69 10.59 8.34 -8.40
N LEU A 70 9.57 7.62 -8.91
CA LEU A 70 9.62 6.95 -10.20
C LEU A 70 9.42 7.97 -11.32
N LYS A 71 10.42 8.12 -12.18
CA LYS A 71 10.36 8.98 -13.38
C LYS A 71 9.55 8.38 -14.54
N SER A 72 9.15 7.11 -14.44
CA SER A 72 8.54 6.36 -15.54
C SER A 72 7.03 6.24 -15.33
N THR A 73 6.23 6.79 -16.25
CA THR A 73 4.77 6.66 -16.25
C THR A 73 4.29 5.20 -16.27
N PRO A 74 4.89 4.30 -17.08
CA PRO A 74 4.57 2.87 -16.99
C PRO A 74 4.73 2.29 -15.57
N ALA A 75 5.82 2.64 -14.88
CA ALA A 75 6.07 2.16 -13.52
C ALA A 75 5.01 2.64 -12.52
N THR A 76 4.61 3.91 -12.60
CA THR A 76 3.54 4.44 -11.73
C THR A 76 2.17 3.86 -12.10
N THR A 77 1.91 3.55 -13.37
CA THR A 77 0.68 2.86 -13.79
C THR A 77 0.58 1.44 -13.24
N ILE A 78 1.68 0.67 -13.24
CA ILE A 78 1.69 -0.69 -12.66
C ILE A 78 1.32 -0.63 -11.18
N ILE A 79 1.92 0.28 -10.42
CA ILE A 79 1.59 0.46 -9.00
C ILE A 79 0.13 0.89 -8.83
N ARG A 80 -0.37 1.82 -9.66
CA ARG A 80 -1.77 2.26 -9.65
C ARG A 80 -2.73 1.09 -9.86
N ASN A 81 -2.46 0.23 -10.84
CA ASN A 81 -3.28 -0.94 -11.14
C ASN A 81 -3.25 -1.96 -10.01
N HIS A 82 -2.11 -2.09 -9.33
CA HIS A 82 -1.96 -2.94 -8.16
C HIS A 82 -2.81 -2.47 -6.97
N VAL A 83 -2.71 -1.19 -6.58
CA VAL A 83 -3.48 -0.65 -5.44
C VAL A 83 -4.99 -0.61 -5.72
N LYS A 84 -5.41 -0.56 -6.98
CA LYS A 84 -6.83 -0.67 -7.38
C LYS A 84 -7.48 -1.98 -6.93
N LYS A 85 -6.68 -3.04 -6.78
CA LYS A 85 -7.15 -4.37 -6.36
C LYS A 85 -7.33 -4.50 -4.84
N PHE A 86 -7.00 -3.46 -4.07
CA PHE A 86 -7.13 -3.50 -2.62
C PHE A 86 -8.60 -3.51 -2.20
N LEU A 87 -8.89 -4.30 -1.18
CA LEU A 87 -10.20 -4.40 -0.55
C LEU A 87 -10.06 -4.16 0.95
N PHE A 88 -10.90 -3.27 1.46
CA PHE A 88 -11.00 -2.90 2.86
C PHE A 88 -12.26 -3.50 3.48
N GLU A 89 -12.31 -3.56 4.81
CA GLU A 89 -13.53 -3.94 5.52
C GLU A 89 -14.68 -2.98 5.20
N PRO A 90 -15.93 -3.44 5.04
CA PRO A 90 -17.07 -2.56 4.85
C PRO A 90 -17.18 -1.52 5.99
N GLY A 91 -17.54 -0.29 5.63
CA GLY A 91 -17.65 0.84 6.56
C GLY A 91 -19.07 1.04 7.08
N ALA A 92 -19.21 1.92 8.08
CA ALA A 92 -20.52 2.36 8.56
C ALA A 92 -21.24 3.27 7.55
N TYR A 93 -22.57 3.33 7.65
CA TYR A 93 -23.46 3.99 6.68
C TYR A 93 -23.38 5.53 6.66
N TYR A 94 -22.73 6.16 7.65
CA TYR A 94 -22.68 7.62 7.75
C TYR A 94 -21.61 8.21 6.81
N PRO A 95 -21.90 9.29 6.05
CA PRO A 95 -21.00 9.77 5.02
C PRO A 95 -19.78 10.45 5.63
N LYS A 96 -18.68 9.70 5.76
CA LYS A 96 -17.33 10.25 5.84
C LYS A 96 -16.62 9.92 4.52
N HIS A 97 -15.83 10.87 4.03
CA HIS A 97 -14.91 10.60 2.91
C HIS A 97 -13.88 9.55 3.35
N HIS A 98 -14.15 8.28 3.06
CA HIS A 98 -13.24 7.19 3.39
C HIS A 98 -12.07 7.21 2.41
N HIS A 99 -10.89 7.56 2.91
CA HIS A 99 -9.67 7.64 2.13
C HIS A 99 -8.48 7.10 2.91
N VAL A 100 -7.44 6.66 2.19
CA VAL A 100 -6.18 6.19 2.76
C VAL A 100 -5.02 6.47 1.82
N VAL A 101 -3.92 6.96 2.39
CA VAL A 101 -2.66 7.12 1.68
C VAL A 101 -1.82 5.86 1.85
N VAL A 102 -1.47 5.24 0.73
CA VAL A 102 -0.65 4.02 0.68
C VAL A 102 0.64 4.32 -0.04
N LYS A 103 1.77 3.88 0.53
CA LYS A 103 3.06 3.86 -0.16
C LYS A 103 3.34 2.46 -0.66
N ILE A 104 3.67 2.34 -1.95
CA ILE A 104 4.11 1.08 -2.56
C ILE A 104 5.53 1.24 -3.05
N THR A 105 6.36 0.23 -2.81
CA THR A 105 7.73 0.17 -3.29
C THR A 105 7.79 -0.74 -4.52
N MET A 106 8.37 -0.24 -5.61
CA MET A 106 8.73 -1.07 -6.75
C MET A 106 10.18 -1.50 -6.64
N ILE A 107 10.43 -2.80 -6.82
CA ILE A 107 11.77 -3.36 -6.94
C ILE A 107 11.92 -3.89 -8.36
N LYS A 108 13.08 -3.68 -8.96
CA LYS A 108 13.42 -4.22 -10.27
C LYS A 108 13.40 -5.75 -10.18
N GLY A 109 12.43 -6.37 -10.83
CA GLY A 109 12.33 -7.83 -10.92
C GLY A 109 13.49 -8.40 -11.73
N ARG A 110 13.85 -9.66 -11.46
CA ARG A 110 14.63 -10.44 -12.43
C ARG A 110 13.71 -10.73 -13.63
N VAL A 111 14.28 -10.81 -14.83
CA VAL A 111 13.58 -10.88 -16.12
C VAL A 111 12.62 -12.09 -16.24
N GLU A 112 12.66 -13.03 -15.30
CA GLU A 112 11.96 -14.32 -15.36
C GLU A 112 10.50 -14.30 -14.86
N ASP A 113 10.01 -13.23 -14.23
CA ASP A 113 8.59 -13.20 -13.82
C ASP A 113 8.01 -11.78 -13.75
N PRO A 114 7.76 -11.12 -14.89
CA PRO A 114 6.97 -9.90 -14.86
C PRO A 114 5.55 -10.26 -14.43
N GLN A 115 5.13 -9.81 -13.24
CA GLN A 115 3.71 -9.72 -12.83
C GLN A 115 2.94 -8.69 -13.68
N ILE A 116 3.24 -8.61 -14.97
CA ILE A 116 2.59 -7.77 -15.95
C ILE A 116 1.67 -8.70 -16.75
N ASP A 117 0.48 -8.92 -16.18
CA ASP A 117 -0.65 -9.40 -16.96
C ASP A 117 -1.06 -8.26 -17.88
N PHE A 118 -0.72 -8.37 -19.17
CA PHE A 118 -1.27 -7.51 -20.19
C PHE A 118 -2.63 -8.08 -20.57
N ASP A 119 -3.70 -7.45 -20.07
CA ASP A 119 -5.07 -7.68 -20.56
C ASP A 119 -5.15 -7.47 -22.08
#